data_AF-A0A844HGN8-F1
#
_entry.id   AF-A0A844HGN8-F1
#
_cell.length_a   1.000
_cell.length_b   1.000
_cell.length_c   1.000
_cell.angle_alpha   90.00
_cell.angle_beta   90.00
_cell.angle_gamma   90.00
#
_symmetry.space_group_name_H-M   'P 1'
#
loop_
_entity.id
_entity.type
_entity.pdbx_description
1 polymer ?
#
loop_
_entity_poly.entity_id
_entity_poly.type
_entity_poly.pdbx_seq_one_letter_code
_entity_poly.pdbx_strand_id
1 'polypeptide(L)' 'MSQITPETESQLEAAYKQLDQIEQLIVISAARDLAAGKITSKQFALRVQDQAERHRAGKPVYISELGF' A
#
# COMPACT_ATOMS: atom_id res chain seq x y z
N MET A 1 -18.09 -1.21 14.99
CA MET A 1 -17.44 -0.32 14.01
C MET A 1 -16.11 0.10 14.62
N SER A 2 -14.99 -0.48 14.19
CA SER A 2 -13.69 -0.11 14.74
C SER A 2 -13.29 1.25 14.19
N GLN A 3 -13.39 2.27 15.03
CA GLN A 3 -12.96 3.62 14.73
C GLN A 3 -11.43 3.62 14.77
N ILE A 4 -10.80 4.10 13.68
CA ILE A 4 -9.35 4.30 13.66
C ILE A 4 -9.06 5.37 14.72
N THR A 5 -8.33 5.02 15.76
CA THR A 5 -7.97 5.99 16.80
C THR A 5 -6.92 6.96 16.22
N PRO A 6 -6.84 8.21 16.70
CA PRO A 6 -5.83 9.17 16.26
C PRO A 6 -4.39 8.62 16.39
N GLU A 7 -4.14 7.76 17.38
CA GLU A 7 -2.87 7.05 17.53
C GLU A 7 -2.61 6.06 16.40
N THR A 8 -3.62 5.33 15.95
CA THR A 8 -3.50 4.41 14.81
C THR A 8 -3.22 5.17 13.52
N GLU A 9 -3.87 6.33 13.34
CA GLU A 9 -3.64 7.20 12.18
C GLU A 9 -2.21 7.77 12.17
N SER A 10 -1.72 8.22 13.33
CA SER A 10 -0.35 8.70 13.49
C SER A 10 0.70 7.60 13.27
N GLN A 11 0.42 6.38 13.74
CA GLN A 11 1.28 5.21 13.50
C GLN A 11 1.33 4.84 12.01
N LEU A 12 0.18 4.90 11.32
CA LEU A 12 0.11 4.67 9.87
C LEU A 12 0.87 5.74 9.08
N GLU A 13 0.75 7.01 9.46
CA GLU A 13 1.48 8.10 8.82
C GLU A 13 3.00 7.98 9.06
N ALA A 14 3.43 7.65 10.27
CA ALA A 14 4.83 7.41 10.58
C ALA A 14 5.41 6.21 9.82
N ALA A 15 4.66 5.11 9.75
CA ALA A 15 5.03 3.94 8.95
C ALA A 15 5.12 4.30 7.46
N TYR A 16 4.17 5.08 6.94
CA TYR A 16 4.15 5.54 5.55
C TYR A 16 5.35 6.45 5.22
N LYS A 17 5.74 7.35 6.12
CA LYS A 17 6.93 8.22 5.94
C LYS A 17 8.27 7.47 5.97
N GLN A 18 8.31 6.28 6.58
CA GLN A 18 9.50 5.42 6.58
C GLN A 18 9.64 4.60 5.30
N LEU A 19 8.58 4.50 4.49
CA LEU A 19 8.62 3.82 3.20
C LEU A 19 9.36 4.67 2.17
N ASP A 20 10.16 4.00 1.34
CA ASP A 20 10.70 4.60 0.13
C ASP A 20 9.57 5.05 -0.82
N GLN A 21 9.82 6.03 -1.68
CA GLN A 21 8.80 6.65 -2.53
C GLN A 21 8.04 5.62 -3.39
N ILE A 22 8.72 4.54 -3.81
CA ILE A 22 8.08 3.45 -4.57
C ILE A 22 7.14 2.62 -3.69
N GLU A 23 7.51 2.32 -2.45
CA GLU A 23 6.64 1.58 -1.51
C GLU A 23 5.39 2.40 -1.13
N GLN A 24 5.52 3.73 -1.02
CA GLN A 24 4.39 4.63 -0.85
C GLN A 24 3.40 4.56 -2.02
N LEU A 25 3.91 4.56 -3.26
CA LEU A 25 3.07 4.44 -4.46
C LEU A 25 2.38 3.07 -4.54
N ILE A 26 3.06 2.00 -4.14
CA ILE A 26 2.47 0.65 -4.01
C ILE A 26 1.26 0.69 -3.07
N VAL A 27 1.42 1.28 -1.87
CA VAL A 27 0.32 1.39 -0.90
C VAL A 27 -0.84 2.23 -1.44
N ILE A 28 -0.56 3.41 -2.02
CA ILE A 28 -1.59 4.29 -2.58
C ILE A 28 -2.39 3.57 -3.68
N SER A 29 -1.71 2.87 -4.59
CA SER A 29 -2.39 2.16 -5.69
C SER A 29 -3.34 1.08 -5.18
N ALA A 30 -2.88 0.26 -4.24
CA ALA A 30 -3.70 -0.79 -3.66
C ALA A 30 -4.86 -0.20 -2.83
N ALA A 31 -4.64 0.91 -2.11
CA ALA A 31 -5.67 1.58 -1.33
C ALA A 31 -6.78 2.16 -2.24
N ARG A 32 -6.42 2.68 -3.42
CA ARG A 32 -7.41 3.12 -4.44
C ARG A 32 -8.27 1.97 -4.92
N ASP A 33 -7.68 0.82 -5.23
CA ASP A 33 -8.43 -0.36 -5.67
C ASP A 33 -9.34 -0.91 -4.56
N LEU A 34 -8.89 -0.84 -3.29
CA LEU A 34 -9.70 -1.21 -2.12
C LEU A 34 -10.89 -0.26 -1.95
N ALA A 35 -10.66 1.06 -2.03
CA ALA A 35 -11.70 2.07 -1.91
C ALA A 35 -12.73 2.00 -3.06
N ALA A 36 -12.29 1.60 -4.25
CA ALA A 36 -13.16 1.34 -5.39
C ALA A 36 -13.90 -0.01 -5.31
N GLY A 37 -13.66 -0.82 -4.27
CA GLY A 37 -14.25 -2.15 -4.10
C GLY A 37 -13.78 -3.20 -5.11
N LYS A 38 -12.69 -2.92 -5.86
CA LYS A 38 -12.14 -3.87 -6.86
C LYS A 38 -11.39 -5.02 -6.21
N ILE A 39 -10.85 -4.80 -5.02
CA ILE A 39 -10.15 -5.80 -4.22
C ILE A 39 -10.66 -5.80 -2.79
N THR A 40 -10.57 -6.96 -2.14
CA THR A 40 -10.84 -7.11 -0.70
C THR A 40 -9.67 -6.62 0.14
N SER A 41 -9.89 -6.37 1.44
CA SER A 41 -8.81 -6.00 2.38
C SER A 41 -7.69 -7.05 2.45
N LYS A 42 -8.01 -8.34 2.25
CA LYS A 42 -7.03 -9.42 2.17
C LYS A 42 -6.16 -9.29 0.91
N GLN A 43 -6.79 -9.02 -0.24
CA GLN A 43 -6.07 -8.81 -1.51
C GLN A 43 -5.22 -7.53 -1.49
N PHE A 44 -5.68 -6.49 -0.79
CA PHE A 44 -4.89 -5.29 -0.53
C PHE A 44 -3.57 -5.64 0.18
N ALA A 45 -3.65 -6.34 1.32
CA ALA A 45 -2.46 -6.70 2.10
C ALA A 45 -1.47 -7.55 1.29
N LEU A 46 -1.98 -8.56 0.57
CA LEU A 46 -1.14 -9.42 -0.27
C LEU A 46 -0.47 -8.65 -1.41
N ARG A 47 -1.19 -7.74 -2.06
CA ARG A 47 -0.64 -6.94 -3.17
C ARG A 47 0.46 -6.00 -2.70
N VAL A 48 0.23 -5.31 -1.58
CA VAL A 48 1.23 -4.41 -0.99
C VAL A 48 2.48 -5.19 -0.61
N GLN A 49 2.32 -6.34 0.03
CA GLN A 49 3.45 -7.19 0.42
C GLN A 49 4.25 -7.66 -0.80
N ASP A 50 3.59 -8.25 -1.80
CA ASP A 50 4.26 -8.80 -2.99
C ASP A 50 5.06 -7.72 -3.74
N GLN A 51 4.45 -6.55 -3.97
CA GLN A 51 5.12 -5.47 -4.70
C GLN A 51 6.25 -4.82 -3.89
N ALA A 52 6.09 -4.68 -2.58
CA ALA A 52 7.18 -4.20 -1.71
C ALA A 52 8.34 -5.19 -1.66
N GLU A 53 8.06 -6.50 -1.57
CA GLU A 53 9.09 -7.55 -1.63
C GLU A 53 9.83 -7.56 -2.97
N ARG A 54 9.11 -7.38 -4.09
CA ARG A 54 9.71 -7.24 -5.42
C ARG A 54 10.64 -6.03 -5.50
N HIS A 55 10.19 -4.86 -5.00
CA HIS A 55 11.00 -3.63 -4.96
C HIS A 55 12.28 -3.83 -4.14
N ARG A 56 12.16 -4.40 -2.94
CA ARG A 56 13.31 -4.69 -2.05
C ARG A 56 14.28 -5.70 -2.66
N ALA A 57 13.78 -6.61 -3.49
CA ALA A 57 14.60 -7.53 -4.27
C ALA A 57 15.27 -6.87 -5.50
N GLY A 58 15.11 -5.56 -5.69
CA GLY A 58 15.65 -4.80 -6.82
C GLY A 58 14.92 -5.06 -8.14
N LYS A 59 13.74 -5.68 -8.10
CA LYS A 59 12.93 -5.89 -9.30
C LYS A 59 12.20 -4.59 -9.65
N PRO A 60 12.09 -4.26 -10.95
CA PRO A 60 11.35 -3.09 -11.37
C PRO A 60 9.87 -3.21 -10.99
N VAL A 61 9.34 -2.12 -10.44
CA VAL A 61 7.91 -1.90 -10.21
C VAL A 61 7.43 -0.97 -11.30
N TYR A 62 6.55 -1.47 -12.18
CA TYR A 62 6.08 -0.67 -13.31
C TYR A 62 4.83 0.12 -12.91
N ILE A 63 4.74 1.38 -13.35
CA ILE A 63 3.57 2.25 -13.09
C ILE A 63 2.28 1.64 -13.65
N SER A 64 2.36 0.88 -14.75
CA SER A 64 1.24 0.12 -15.30
C SER A 64 0.69 -0.95 -14.35
N GLU A 65 1.54 -1.49 -13.45
CA GLU A 65 1.12 -2.43 -12.39
C GLU A 65 0.48 -1.71 -11.18
N LEU A 66 0.60 -0.37 -11.12
CA LEU A 66 0.07 0.48 -10.06
C LEU A 66 -1.27 1.15 -10.43
N GLY A 67 -1.86 0.84 -11.59
CA GLY A 67 -3.21 1.29 -11.96
C GLY A 67 -3.36 2.81 -12.10
N PHE A 68 -2.30 3.51 -12.48
CA PHE A 68 -2.31 4.92 -12.89
C PHE A 68 -2.52 5.07 -14.40
#